data_AF-A0AAU5I8U9-F1
#
_entry.id   AF-A0AAU5I8U9-F1
#
_cell.length_a   1.000
_cell.length_b   1.000
_cell.length_c   1.000
_cell.angle_alpha   90.00
_cell.angle_beta   90.00
_cell.angle_gamma   90.00
#
_symmetry.space_group_name_H-M   'P 1'
#
loop_
_entity.id
_entity.type
_entity.pdbx_description
1 polymer ?
#
loop_
_entity_poly.entity_id
_entity_poly.type
_entity_poly.pdbx_seq_one_letter_code
_entity_poly.pdbx_strand_id
1 'polypeptide(L)'
;MRDTEKKLNAMIADQAAADGARFVDTYTPTVVHDMCKPTGERWIEPLIAPAPAAPAHPNAQGQQTMAATVEHAVRCAAHRR
;
A
#
# COMPACT_ATOMS: atom_id res chain seq x y z
N MET A 1 6.66 -11.96 -7.29
CA MET A 1 5.55 -10.96 -7.28
C MET A 1 6.04 -9.55 -6.98
N ARG A 2 6.91 -9.38 -5.97
CA ARG A 2 7.45 -8.07 -5.55
C ARG A 2 8.05 -7.20 -6.67
N ASP A 3 8.82 -7.77 -7.59
CA ASP A 3 9.42 -6.99 -8.69
C ASP A 3 8.38 -6.44 -9.67
N THR A 4 7.33 -7.22 -9.96
CA THR A 4 6.21 -6.79 -10.81
C THR A 4 5.43 -5.66 -10.15
N GLU A 5 5.15 -5.78 -8.85
CA GLU A 5 4.48 -4.73 -8.07
C GLU A 5 5.30 -3.43 -8.04
N LYS A 6 6.62 -3.51 -7.84
CA LYS A 6 7.50 -2.33 -7.88
C LYS A 6 7.48 -1.65 -9.25
N LYS A 7 7.50 -2.43 -10.34
CA LYS A 7 7.39 -1.89 -11.71
C LYS A 7 6.04 -1.22 -11.94
N LEU A 8 4.95 -1.83 -11.45
CA LEU A 8 3.61 -1.25 -11.52
C LEU A 8 3.53 0.07 -10.75
N ASN A 9 4.03 0.11 -9.52
CA ASN A 9 4.02 1.32 -8.69
C ASN A 9 4.84 2.45 -9.34
N ALA A 10 5.99 2.13 -9.93
CA ALA A 10 6.79 3.11 -10.68
C ALA A 10 6.00 3.67 -11.88
N MET A 11 5.38 2.80 -12.68
CA MET A 11 4.56 3.23 -13.81
C MET A 11 3.40 4.13 -13.38
N ILE A 12 2.69 3.80 -12.30
CA ILE A 12 1.59 4.63 -11.78
C ILE A 12 2.13 5.97 -11.28
N ALA A 13 3.28 5.99 -10.61
CA ALA A 13 3.90 7.22 -10.14
C ALA A 13 4.28 8.14 -11.30
N ASP A 14 4.87 7.58 -12.36
CA ASP A 14 5.23 8.30 -13.58
C ASP A 14 3.99 8.89 -14.26
N GLN A 15 2.92 8.10 -14.41
CA GLN A 15 1.67 8.57 -15.02
C GLN A 15 1.01 9.66 -14.17
N ALA A 16 0.98 9.50 -12.84
CA ALA A 16 0.45 10.52 -11.96
C ALA A 16 1.20 11.85 -12.10
N ALA A 17 2.54 11.81 -12.17
CA ALA A 17 3.36 13.00 -12.35
C ALA A 17 3.12 13.67 -13.72
N ALA A 18 2.97 12.88 -14.79
CA ALA A 18 2.70 13.38 -16.13
C ALA A 18 1.37 14.15 -16.25
N ASP A 19 0.36 13.72 -15.49
CA ASP A 19 -1.00 14.29 -15.55
C ASP A 19 -1.31 15.26 -14.39
N GLY A 20 -0.31 15.65 -13.60
CA GLY A 20 -0.50 16.57 -12.47
C GLY A 20 -1.28 15.97 -11.29
N ALA A 21 -1.39 14.65 -11.23
CA ALA A 21 -1.91 13.92 -10.08
C ALA A 21 -0.79 13.62 -9.07
N ARG A 22 -1.18 13.23 -7.85
CA ARG A 22 -0.23 12.83 -6.81
C ARG A 22 -0.31 11.33 -6.57
N PHE A 23 0.82 10.65 -6.73
CA PHE A 23 0.99 9.29 -6.25
C PHE A 23 1.25 9.27 -4.73
N VAL A 24 0.57 8.38 -4.01
CA VAL A 24 0.79 8.14 -2.58
C VAL A 24 1.39 6.75 -2.42
N ASP A 25 2.65 6.68 -2.01
CA ASP A 25 3.37 5.44 -1.78
C ASP A 25 2.86 4.72 -0.51
N THR A 26 1.95 3.78 -0.72
CA THR A 26 1.44 2.89 0.34
C THR A 26 2.24 1.59 0.44
N TYR A 27 3.23 1.38 -0.42
CA TYR A 27 4.05 0.18 -0.46
C TYR A 27 5.20 0.23 0.53
N THR A 28 5.96 1.34 0.57
CA THR A 28 7.11 1.49 1.46
C THR A 28 6.81 1.15 2.94
N PRO A 29 5.70 1.62 3.56
CA PRO A 29 5.43 1.29 4.97
C PRO A 29 5.07 -0.18 5.22
N THR A 30 4.75 -0.97 4.19
CA THR A 30 4.35 -2.38 4.33
C THR A 30 5.47 -3.38 4.01
N VAL A 31 6.66 -2.90 3.61
CA VAL A 31 7.76 -3.74 3.08
C VAL A 31 8.17 -4.89 3.98
N VAL A 32 8.12 -4.72 5.31
CA VAL A 32 8.51 -5.75 6.29
C VAL A 32 7.33 -6.61 6.78
N HIS A 33 6.13 -6.39 6.23
CA HIS A 33 4.87 -7.01 6.63
C HIS A 33 4.22 -7.78 5.47
N ASP A 34 5.04 -8.38 4.61
CA ASP A 34 4.56 -9.12 3.44
C ASP A 34 3.83 -10.44 3.79
N MET A 35 3.24 -11.08 2.78
CA MET A 35 2.47 -12.32 2.95
C MET A 35 3.27 -13.53 3.43
N CYS A 36 4.61 -13.48 3.37
CA CYS A 36 5.49 -14.56 3.82
C CYS A 36 5.79 -14.48 5.32
N LYS A 37 5.42 -13.38 5.98
CA LYS A 37 5.57 -13.21 7.42
C LYS A 37 4.56 -14.07 8.21
N PRO A 38 4.90 -14.46 9.46
CA PRO A 38 3.98 -15.18 10.30
C PRO A 38 2.74 -14.34 10.63
N THR A 39 1.67 -15.02 11.06
CA THR A 39 0.47 -14.37 11.60
C THR A 39 0.86 -13.44 12.75
N GLY A 40 0.32 -12.22 12.76
CA GLY A 40 0.66 -11.17 13.74
C GLY A 40 1.76 -10.21 13.24
N GLU A 41 2.63 -10.65 12.33
CA GLU A 41 3.59 -9.78 11.65
C GLU A 41 3.15 -9.39 10.24
N ARG A 42 2.49 -10.29 9.51
CA ARG A 42 2.02 -9.98 8.14
C ARG A 42 0.86 -9.00 8.13
N TRP A 43 0.87 -8.08 7.18
CA TRP A 43 -0.21 -7.14 6.90
C TRP A 43 -0.89 -7.42 5.56
N ILE A 44 -0.29 -8.27 4.72
CA ILE A 44 -0.87 -8.79 3.49
C ILE A 44 -1.26 -10.24 3.71
N GLU A 45 -2.49 -10.63 3.38
CA GLU A 45 -2.91 -12.01 3.49
C GLU A 45 -2.23 -12.93 2.45
N PRO A 46 -1.97 -14.20 2.79
CA PRO A 46 -1.46 -15.17 1.84
C PRO A 46 -2.48 -15.47 0.74
N LEU A 47 -2.05 -16.21 -0.28
CA LEU A 47 -2.92 -16.60 -1.40
C LEU A 47 -4.08 -17.52 -0.97
N ILE A 48 -3.94 -18.19 0.18
CA ILE A 48 -5.00 -18.93 0.84
C ILE A 48 -5.36 -18.18 2.12
N ALA A 49 -6.22 -17.18 1.99
CA ALA A 49 -6.59 -16.29 3.07
C ALA A 49 -7.85 -16.77 3.81
N PRO A 50 -7.87 -16.73 5.16
CA PRO A 50 -9.11 -16.83 5.90
C PRO A 50 -9.93 -15.54 5.73
N ALA A 51 -11.26 -15.67 5.75
CA ALA A 51 -12.17 -14.52 5.77
C ALA A 51 -11.86 -13.61 6.99
N PRO A 52 -12.06 -12.28 6.89
CA PRO A 52 -12.80 -11.57 5.83
C PRO A 52 -11.94 -11.02 4.68
N ALA A 53 -10.61 -11.08 4.79
CA ALA A 53 -9.72 -10.49 3.79
C ALA A 53 -9.54 -11.42 2.59
N ALA A 54 -9.51 -10.84 1.38
CA ALA A 54 -9.30 -11.59 0.16
C ALA A 54 -7.81 -12.00 0.01
N PRO A 55 -7.51 -13.10 -0.73
CA PRO A 55 -6.15 -13.48 -1.07
C PRO A 55 -5.30 -12.31 -1.58
N ALA A 56 -4.06 -12.19 -1.10
CA ALA A 56 -3.12 -11.12 -1.44
C ALA A 56 -3.59 -9.68 -1.14
N HIS A 57 -4.70 -9.49 -0.43
CA HIS A 57 -5.15 -8.16 -0.01
C HIS A 57 -4.58 -7.80 1.37
N PRO A 58 -4.50 -6.50 1.70
CA PRO A 58 -4.17 -6.08 3.05
C PRO A 58 -5.23 -6.55 4.05
N ASN A 59 -4.78 -7.01 5.22
CA ASN A 59 -5.63 -7.25 6.37
C ASN A 59 -5.95 -5.95 7.11
N ALA A 60 -6.61 -6.02 8.27
CA ALA A 60 -7.01 -4.84 9.02
C ALA A 60 -5.83 -3.89 9.33
N GLN A 61 -4.67 -4.43 9.72
CA GLN A 61 -3.49 -3.63 10.03
C GLN A 61 -2.87 -3.00 8.76
N GLY A 62 -2.88 -3.75 7.65
CA GLY A 62 -2.47 -3.23 6.35
C GLY A 62 -3.36 -2.09 5.87
N GLN A 63 -4.68 -2.26 5.95
CA GLN A 63 -5.65 -1.21 5.58
C GLN A 63 -5.51 0.04 6.44
N GLN A 64 -5.31 -0.09 7.75
CA GLN A 64 -5.06 1.04 8.65
C GLN A 64 -3.81 1.82 8.25
N THR A 65 -2.73 1.13 7.88
CA THR A 65 -1.50 1.76 7.41
C THR A 65 -1.70 2.50 6.10
N MET A 66 -2.42 1.90 5.14
CA MET A 66 -2.76 2.57 3.88
C MET A 66 -3.60 3.83 4.13
N ALA A 67 -4.63 3.74 4.97
CA ALA A 67 -5.46 4.88 5.35
C ALA A 67 -4.63 6.01 5.97
N ALA A 68 -3.80 5.70 6.98
CA ALA A 68 -2.95 6.70 7.63
C ALA A 68 -2.00 7.40 6.64
N THR A 69 -1.43 6.64 5.69
CA THR A 69 -0.52 7.15 4.66
C THR A 69 -1.24 8.12 3.71
N VAL A 70 -2.42 7.74 3.23
CA VAL A 70 -3.25 8.59 2.35
C VAL A 70 -3.74 9.84 3.08
N GLU A 71 -4.24 9.68 4.30
CA GLU A 71 -4.70 10.80 5.10
C GLU A 71 -3.58 11.80 5.40
N HIS A 72 -2.40 11.32 5.77
CA HIS A 72 -1.22 12.17 5.97
C HIS A 72 -0.91 12.97 4.71
N ALA A 73 -0.89 12.31 3.55
CA ALA A 73 -0.67 12.97 2.28
C ALA A 73 -1.74 14.06 2.04
N VAL A 74 -3.03 13.77 2.20
CA VAL A 74 -4.12 14.74 1.99
C VAL A 74 -3.99 15.94 2.93
N ARG A 75 -3.77 15.72 4.23
CA ARG A 75 -3.61 16.79 5.21
C ARG A 75 -2.38 17.67 4.92
N CYS A 76 -1.24 17.08 4.56
CA CYS A 76 -0.04 17.85 4.21
C CYS A 76 -0.18 18.64 2.90
N ALA A 77 -1.07 18.25 1.99
CA ALA A 77 -1.37 19.06 0.81
C ALA A 77 -2.27 20.25 1.14
N ALA A 78 -3.22 20.08 2.06
CA ALA A 78 -4.07 21.17 2.51
C ALA A 78 -3.28 22.30 3.19
N HIS A 79 -2.21 21.96 3.93
CA HIS A 79 -1.32 22.94 4.58
C HIS A 79 -0.30 23.62 3.65
N ARG A 80 -0.15 23.18 2.40
CA ARG A 80 0.77 23.76 1.41
C ARG A 80 0.08 24.69 0.40
N ARG A 81 -1.19 25.00 0.64
CA ARG A 81 -1.98 26.01 -0.09
C ARG A 81 -1.98 27.31 0.69
#